data_AF-A0A5Q4F321-F1
#
_entry.id   AF-A0A5Q4F321-F1
#
_cell.length_a   1.000
_cell.length_b   1.000
_cell.length_c   1.000
_cell.angle_alpha   90.00
_cell.angle_beta   90.00
_cell.angle_gamma   90.00
#
_symmetry.space_group_name_H-M   'P 1'
#
loop_
_entity.id
_entity.type
_entity.pdbx_description
1 polymer ?
#
loop_
_entity_poly.entity_id
_entity_poly.type
_entity_poly.pdbx_seq_one_letter_code
_entity_poly.pdbx_strand_id
1 'polypeptide(L)'
;MIRYILLFTAFSLTMSACSTPEPVSDERVEAEETHPAGWFRPGVPSSSDSLSITGYSHSAAAAREQALQAGKETALSNLRYEIDRLAEQARVSLAEINGATPYSEAGFILTLRNRVAELDLSKADLEQIEERRSDGVTEVYTRVTADRARLLGRLASEFPDSRFPEMLLK
;
A
#
# COMPACT_ATOMS: atom_id res chain seq x y z
N MET A 1 -58.35 -29.64 -5.10
CA MET A 1 -57.72 -28.31 -5.19
C MET A 1 -58.28 -27.46 -4.07
N ILE A 2 -57.41 -26.71 -3.38
CA ILE A 2 -57.64 -26.00 -2.10
C ILE A 2 -57.59 -26.93 -0.88
N ARG A 3 -56.42 -26.98 -0.24
CA ARG A 3 -56.20 -27.40 1.16
C ARG A 3 -54.71 -27.19 1.41
N TYR A 4 -54.37 -26.14 2.14
CA TYR A 4 -53.25 -25.99 3.08
C TYR A 4 -53.17 -24.49 3.41
N ILE A 5 -54.26 -24.04 4.04
CA ILE A 5 -54.36 -22.79 4.78
C ILE A 5 -53.85 -23.10 6.19
N LEU A 6 -52.94 -22.25 6.67
CA LEU A 6 -52.68 -21.90 8.08
C LEU A 6 -52.73 -23.04 9.10
N LEU A 7 -51.55 -23.52 9.52
CA LEU A 7 -51.39 -24.13 10.83
C LEU A 7 -49.91 -24.13 11.24
N PHE A 8 -49.68 -23.75 12.50
CA PHE A 8 -48.40 -23.79 13.23
C PHE A 8 -47.48 -22.56 13.19
N THR A 9 -48.08 -21.38 13.34
CA THR A 9 -47.57 -20.41 14.33
C THR A 9 -47.93 -20.88 15.74
N ALA A 10 -47.01 -21.55 16.45
CA ALA A 10 -46.93 -21.61 17.92
C ALA A 10 -45.97 -22.73 18.37
N PHE A 11 -44.69 -22.41 18.54
CA PHE A 11 -43.89 -22.97 19.64
C PHE A 11 -42.68 -22.07 19.90
N SER A 12 -42.97 -20.92 20.49
CA SER A 12 -41.99 -20.10 21.20
C SER A 12 -41.63 -20.79 22.52
N LEU A 13 -40.43 -20.48 23.01
CA LEU A 13 -39.88 -20.76 24.35
C LEU A 13 -39.17 -22.11 24.53
N THR A 14 -37.88 -22.14 24.20
CA THR A 14 -36.91 -22.94 24.95
C THR A 14 -35.75 -22.05 25.42
N MET A 15 -35.89 -21.56 26.64
CA MET A 15 -34.86 -21.50 27.70
C MET A 15 -33.46 -21.00 27.29
N SER A 16 -33.26 -19.68 27.37
CA SER A 16 -31.93 -19.08 27.55
C SER A 16 -31.45 -19.37 28.97
N ALA A 17 -30.65 -20.42 29.15
CA ALA A 17 -29.85 -20.60 30.35
C ALA A 17 -28.63 -19.67 30.27
N CYS A 18 -28.65 -18.57 31.01
CA CYS A 18 -27.46 -17.77 31.29
C CYS A 18 -26.53 -18.60 32.20
N SER A 19 -25.56 -19.28 31.60
CA SER A 19 -24.37 -19.75 32.30
C SER A 19 -23.54 -18.52 32.67
N THR A 20 -23.47 -18.20 33.96
CA THR A 20 -22.56 -17.20 34.53
C THR A 20 -21.12 -17.57 34.15
N PRO A 21 -20.39 -16.77 33.35
CA PRO A 21 -18.98 -17.03 33.16
C PRO A 21 -18.24 -16.71 34.47
N GLU A 22 -17.45 -17.66 34.96
CA GLU A 22 -16.43 -17.40 35.97
C GLU A 22 -15.56 -16.23 35.51
N PRO A 23 -15.22 -15.26 36.40
CA PRO A 23 -14.23 -14.25 36.06
C PRO A 23 -12.88 -14.97 35.93
N VAL A 24 -12.48 -15.23 34.68
CA VAL A 24 -11.10 -15.57 34.34
C VAL A 24 -10.24 -14.44 34.87
N SER A 25 -9.32 -14.81 35.77
CA SER A 25 -8.24 -13.97 36.30
C SER A 25 -7.71 -13.05 35.21
N ASP A 26 -7.80 -11.75 35.43
CA ASP A 26 -7.07 -10.70 34.72
C ASP A 26 -5.56 -10.89 34.98
N GLU A 27 -4.97 -11.96 34.42
CA GLU A 27 -3.57 -11.89 34.01
C GLU A 27 -3.54 -10.92 32.84
N ARG A 28 -3.39 -9.65 33.19
CA ARG A 28 -2.98 -8.58 32.30
C ARG A 28 -1.59 -8.98 31.79
N VAL A 29 -1.56 -9.80 30.75
CA VAL A 29 -0.38 -9.99 29.92
C VAL A 29 -0.04 -8.59 29.45
N GLU A 30 1.01 -8.01 30.01
CA GLU A 30 1.65 -6.82 29.44
C GLU A 30 1.97 -7.20 28.00
N ALA A 31 1.14 -6.75 27.07
CA ALA A 31 1.42 -6.86 25.66
C ALA A 31 2.80 -6.20 25.47
N GLU A 32 3.80 -6.99 25.12
CA GLU A 32 5.11 -6.49 24.73
C GLU A 32 4.87 -5.39 23.69
N GLU A 33 5.10 -4.13 24.09
CA GLU A 33 4.94 -2.98 23.20
C GLU A 33 5.94 -3.15 22.06
N THR A 34 5.46 -3.72 20.96
CA THR A 34 6.29 -3.98 19.79
C THR A 34 6.47 -2.64 19.08
N HIS A 35 7.45 -1.86 19.51
CA HIS A 35 7.71 -0.53 18.97
C HIS A 35 8.22 -0.63 17.54
N PRO A 36 7.54 -0.13 16.49
CA PRO A 36 7.93 -0.35 15.09
C PRO A 36 9.39 0.01 14.80
N ALA A 37 9.95 -0.53 13.71
CA ALA A 37 11.29 -0.17 13.25
C ALA A 37 11.50 1.34 13.28
N GLY A 38 12.66 1.82 13.77
CA GLY A 38 12.86 3.25 14.08
C GLY A 38 12.69 4.20 12.89
N TRP A 39 12.83 3.69 11.67
CA TRP A 39 12.61 4.37 10.40
C TRP A 39 11.18 4.22 9.86
N PHE A 40 10.42 3.23 10.33
CA PHE A 40 9.05 3.00 9.88
C PHE A 40 8.11 4.04 10.50
N ARG A 41 7.17 4.52 9.69
CA ARG A 41 6.15 5.48 10.09
C ARG A 41 4.79 4.89 9.73
N PRO A 42 4.02 4.41 10.73
CA PRO A 42 2.68 3.91 10.48
C PRO A 42 1.84 4.97 9.75
N GLY A 43 1.14 4.54 8.69
CA GLY A 43 0.30 5.43 7.87
C GLY A 43 1.04 6.20 6.77
N VAL A 44 2.37 6.07 6.64
CA VAL A 44 3.14 6.61 5.52
C VAL A 44 3.55 5.46 4.59
N PRO A 45 2.77 5.13 3.56
CA PRO A 45 3.08 4.01 2.66
C PRO A 45 4.28 4.30 1.77
N SER A 46 4.50 5.58 1.44
CA SER A 46 5.58 6.03 0.57
C SER A 46 5.96 7.46 0.88
N SER A 47 7.15 7.85 0.43
CA SER A 47 7.61 9.24 0.48
C SER A 47 8.62 9.51 -0.64
N SER A 48 8.78 10.77 -1.00
CA SER A 48 9.84 11.23 -1.90
C SER A 48 10.53 12.44 -1.29
N ASP A 49 11.84 12.51 -1.46
CA ASP A 49 12.66 13.70 -1.22
C ASP A 49 13.42 14.09 -2.50
N SER A 50 14.41 14.97 -2.39
CA SER A 50 15.19 15.46 -3.55
C SER A 50 16.09 14.39 -4.18
N LEU A 51 16.42 13.32 -3.46
CA LEU A 51 17.37 12.29 -3.90
C LEU A 51 16.69 10.96 -4.18
N SER A 52 15.61 10.66 -3.47
CA SER A 52 15.05 9.32 -3.43
C SER A 52 13.53 9.30 -3.45
N ILE A 53 13.00 8.18 -3.93
CA ILE A 53 11.60 7.80 -3.79
C ILE A 53 11.62 6.50 -2.99
N THR A 54 10.80 6.43 -1.94
CA THR A 54 10.78 5.32 -1.00
C THR A 54 9.38 4.74 -0.87
N GLY A 55 9.28 3.42 -0.91
CA GLY A 55 8.10 2.66 -0.53
C GLY A 55 8.35 1.90 0.78
N TYR A 56 7.40 1.95 1.69
CA TYR A 56 7.42 1.29 2.99
C TYR A 56 6.34 0.22 3.06
N SER A 57 6.57 -0.84 3.84
CA SER A 57 5.53 -1.79 4.17
C SER A 57 5.75 -2.40 5.55
N HIS A 58 4.65 -2.92 6.09
CA HIS A 58 4.62 -3.81 7.24
C HIS A 58 3.76 -5.02 6.87
N SER A 59 4.27 -6.22 7.15
CA SER A 59 3.59 -7.47 6.86
C SER A 59 3.87 -8.47 7.97
N ALA A 60 2.85 -9.25 8.35
CA ALA A 60 2.96 -10.25 9.40
C ALA A 60 2.43 -11.60 8.90
N ALA A 61 3.16 -12.69 9.17
CA ALA A 61 2.72 -14.04 8.84
C ALA A 61 3.33 -15.08 9.79
N ALA A 62 2.71 -16.25 9.91
CA ALA A 62 3.27 -17.37 10.70
C ALA A 62 4.58 -17.90 10.09
N ALA A 63 4.68 -17.90 8.76
CA ALA A 63 5.89 -18.26 8.04
C ALA A 63 6.69 -17.01 7.63
N ARG A 64 7.98 -17.00 7.98
CA ARG A 64 8.90 -15.89 7.71
C ARG A 64 8.96 -15.53 6.23
N GLU A 65 9.07 -16.53 5.36
CA GLU A 65 9.19 -16.34 3.91
C GLU A 65 7.96 -15.65 3.32
N GLN A 66 6.77 -15.95 3.85
CA GLN A 66 5.52 -15.32 3.42
C GLN A 66 5.47 -13.85 3.85
N ALA A 67 5.83 -13.55 5.09
CA ALA A 67 5.92 -12.17 5.57
C ALA A 67 6.93 -11.37 4.75
N LEU A 68 8.13 -11.93 4.50
CA LEU A 68 9.16 -11.28 3.70
C LEU A 68 8.70 -10.99 2.27
N GLN A 69 8.07 -11.96 1.60
CA GLN A 69 7.60 -11.76 0.23
C GLN A 69 6.51 -10.70 0.16
N ALA A 70 5.50 -10.79 1.04
CA ALA A 70 4.41 -9.82 1.10
C ALA A 70 4.91 -8.40 1.41
N GLY A 71 5.87 -8.28 2.34
CA GLY A 71 6.51 -7.01 2.68
C GLY A 71 7.21 -6.39 1.47
N LYS A 72 8.02 -7.17 0.75
CA LYS A 72 8.72 -6.69 -0.46
C LYS A 72 7.76 -6.25 -1.56
N GLU A 73 6.77 -7.08 -1.88
CA GLU A 73 5.77 -6.77 -2.91
C GLU A 73 4.98 -5.50 -2.57
N THR A 74 4.56 -5.36 -1.31
CA THR A 74 3.81 -4.19 -0.84
C THR A 74 4.67 -2.94 -0.88
N ALA A 75 5.94 -3.01 -0.44
CA ALA A 75 6.84 -1.86 -0.47
C ALA A 75 7.15 -1.42 -1.91
N LEU A 76 7.36 -2.37 -2.83
CA LEU A 76 7.52 -2.07 -4.27
C LEU A 76 6.25 -1.45 -4.88
N SER A 77 5.08 -1.95 -4.50
CA SER A 77 3.79 -1.37 -4.92
C SER A 77 3.65 0.07 -4.42
N ASN A 78 4.00 0.34 -3.17
CA ASN A 78 3.94 1.68 -2.59
C ASN A 78 4.99 2.63 -3.21
N LEU A 79 6.19 2.12 -3.53
CA LEU A 79 7.18 2.86 -4.32
C LEU A 79 6.60 3.26 -5.68
N ARG A 80 5.95 2.32 -6.39
CA ARG A 80 5.32 2.59 -7.69
C ARG A 80 4.19 3.61 -7.59
N TYR A 81 3.36 3.51 -6.56
CA TYR A 81 2.31 4.48 -6.28
C TYR A 81 2.88 5.89 -6.12
N GLU A 82 4.00 6.06 -5.43
CA GLU A 82 4.63 7.37 -5.27
C GLU A 82 5.12 7.95 -6.59
N ILE A 83 5.66 7.11 -7.48
CA ILE A 83 6.07 7.52 -8.82
C ILE A 83 4.85 7.98 -9.63
N ASP A 84 3.76 7.22 -9.59
CA ASP A 84 2.50 7.58 -10.26
C ASP A 84 1.99 8.93 -9.74
N ARG A 85 1.99 9.11 -8.42
CA ARG A 85 1.58 10.34 -7.75
C ARG A 85 2.41 11.54 -8.21
N LEU A 86 3.74 11.42 -8.25
CA LEU A 86 4.63 12.49 -8.71
C LEU A 86 4.42 12.81 -10.19
N ALA A 87 4.26 11.79 -11.02
CA ALA A 87 4.05 11.98 -12.45
C ALA A 87 2.69 12.60 -12.77
N GLU A 88 1.66 12.22 -12.03
CA GLU A 88 0.33 12.81 -12.10
C GLU A 88 0.35 14.27 -11.64
N GLN A 89 1.09 14.60 -10.58
CA GLN A 89 1.28 15.99 -10.14
C GLN A 89 1.91 16.85 -11.23
N ALA A 90 2.93 16.34 -11.93
CA ALA A 90 3.54 17.04 -13.05
C ALA A 90 2.56 17.24 -14.21
N ARG A 91 1.77 16.21 -14.55
CA ARG A 91 0.73 16.29 -15.57
C ARG A 91 -0.34 17.33 -15.24
N VAL A 92 -0.86 17.31 -14.01
CA VAL A 92 -1.88 18.26 -13.53
C VAL A 92 -1.35 19.68 -13.58
N SER A 93 -0.13 19.91 -13.09
CA SER A 93 0.52 21.22 -13.13
C SER A 93 0.62 21.76 -14.56
N LEU A 94 0.95 20.90 -15.54
CA LEU A 94 1.00 21.32 -16.94
C LEU A 94 -0.37 21.58 -17.55
N ALA A 95 -1.39 20.79 -17.19
CA ALA A 95 -2.76 21.01 -17.63
C ALA A 95 -3.30 22.36 -17.13
N GLU A 96 -2.92 22.77 -15.92
CA GLU A 96 -3.32 24.04 -15.33
C GLU A 96 -2.56 25.24 -15.94
N ILE A 97 -1.25 25.11 -16.21
CA ILE A 97 -0.43 26.22 -16.71
C ILE A 97 -0.55 26.42 -18.23
N ASN A 98 -0.53 25.33 -19.00
CA ASN A 98 -0.38 25.37 -20.46
C ASN A 98 -1.70 25.09 -21.21
N GLY A 99 -2.79 24.94 -20.47
CA GLY A 99 -4.08 24.52 -21.00
C GLY A 99 -4.24 22.99 -21.02
N ALA A 100 -5.49 22.56 -21.22
CA ALA A 100 -5.88 21.18 -21.05
C ALA A 100 -5.19 20.20 -22.03
N THR A 101 -4.85 20.61 -23.25
CA THR A 101 -4.26 19.73 -24.28
C THR A 101 -2.74 19.82 -24.29
N PRO A 102 -2.01 18.69 -24.38
CA PRO A 102 -2.50 17.30 -24.41
C PRO A 102 -2.69 16.66 -23.03
N TYR A 103 -2.34 17.35 -21.95
CA TYR A 103 -2.15 16.76 -20.62
C TYR A 103 -3.42 16.24 -19.94
N SER A 104 -4.60 16.73 -20.33
CA SER A 104 -5.91 16.28 -19.83
C SER A 104 -6.56 15.23 -20.73
N GLU A 105 -5.94 14.93 -21.87
CA GLU A 105 -6.49 13.96 -22.80
C GLU A 105 -6.31 12.54 -22.27
N ALA A 106 -7.34 11.72 -22.44
CA ALA A 106 -7.32 10.32 -21.99
C ALA A 106 -6.12 9.55 -22.56
N GLY A 107 -5.70 9.84 -23.80
CA GLY A 107 -4.54 9.22 -24.42
C GLY A 107 -3.24 9.49 -23.67
N PHE A 108 -3.02 10.74 -23.23
CA PHE A 108 -1.84 11.09 -22.43
C PHE A 108 -1.89 10.40 -21.07
N ILE A 109 -3.03 10.46 -20.38
CA ILE A 109 -3.21 9.87 -19.04
C ILE A 109 -2.99 8.35 -19.07
N LEU A 110 -3.54 7.65 -20.06
CA LEU A 110 -3.35 6.21 -20.21
C LEU A 110 -1.89 5.86 -20.54
N THR A 111 -1.25 6.63 -21.42
CA THR A 111 0.17 6.45 -21.72
C THR A 111 1.01 6.64 -20.47
N LEU A 112 0.72 7.67 -19.66
CA LEU A 112 1.41 7.92 -18.40
C LEU A 112 1.31 6.74 -17.43
N ARG A 113 0.09 6.28 -17.16
CA ARG A 113 -0.14 5.15 -16.25
C ARG A 113 0.52 3.87 -16.73
N ASN A 114 0.46 3.60 -18.04
CA ASN A 114 1.11 2.41 -18.62
C ASN A 114 2.63 2.50 -18.47
N ARG A 115 3.23 3.65 -18.77
CA ARG A 115 4.68 3.84 -18.59
C ARG A 115 5.10 3.70 -17.14
N VAL A 116 4.34 4.25 -16.20
CA VAL A 116 4.60 4.05 -14.76
C VAL A 116 4.45 2.58 -14.38
N ALA A 117 3.47 1.84 -14.90
CA ALA A 117 3.28 0.42 -14.64
C ALA A 117 4.41 -0.47 -15.21
N GLU A 118 4.94 -0.09 -16.37
CA GLU A 118 6.03 -0.79 -17.08
C GLU A 118 7.42 -0.49 -16.51
N LEU A 119 7.57 0.50 -15.62
CA LEU A 119 8.87 0.80 -15.01
C LEU A 119 9.43 -0.43 -14.31
N ASP A 120 10.64 -0.81 -14.72
CA ASP A 120 11.43 -1.84 -14.05
C ASP A 120 11.97 -1.32 -12.72
N LEU A 121 11.35 -1.79 -11.63
CA LEU A 121 11.74 -1.49 -10.25
C LEU A 121 12.62 -2.59 -9.65
N SER A 122 13.08 -3.58 -10.44
CA SER A 122 13.93 -4.66 -9.92
C SER A 122 15.30 -4.16 -9.46
N LYS A 123 15.69 -2.96 -9.90
CA LYS A 123 16.93 -2.27 -9.50
C LYS A 123 16.72 -1.25 -8.38
N ALA A 124 15.52 -1.17 -7.81
CA ALA A 124 15.32 -0.41 -6.59
C ALA A 124 16.05 -1.11 -5.45
N ASP A 125 16.78 -0.34 -4.65
CA ASP A 125 17.57 -0.87 -3.57
C ASP A 125 16.63 -1.29 -2.45
N LEU A 126 16.64 -2.60 -2.15
CA LEU A 126 16.03 -3.13 -0.95
C LEU A 126 16.94 -2.76 0.23
N GLU A 127 16.80 -1.54 0.72
CA GLU A 127 17.78 -0.99 1.65
C GLU A 127 17.70 -1.62 3.04
N GLN A 128 16.49 -1.86 3.55
CA GLN A 128 16.30 -2.29 4.95
C GLN A 128 15.11 -3.23 5.11
N ILE A 129 15.38 -4.39 5.71
CA ILE A 129 14.37 -5.28 6.28
C ILE A 129 14.65 -5.37 7.77
N GLU A 130 13.63 -5.12 8.58
CA GLU A 130 13.66 -5.44 10.01
C GLU A 130 12.63 -6.54 10.27
N GLU A 131 13.10 -7.65 10.82
CA GLU A 131 12.28 -8.80 11.15
C GLU A 131 12.13 -8.92 12.66
N ARG A 132 10.93 -9.25 13.10
CA ARG A 132 10.62 -9.50 14.50
C ARG A 132 9.76 -10.72 14.63
N ARG A 133 9.94 -11.44 15.73
CA ARG A 133 9.16 -12.62 16.02
C ARG A 133 8.54 -12.47 17.40
N SER A 134 7.22 -12.48 17.46
CA SER A 134 6.46 -12.48 18.70
C SER A 134 5.31 -13.48 18.55
N ASP A 135 5.10 -14.32 19.57
CA ASP A 135 4.00 -15.28 19.65
C ASP A 135 3.78 -16.17 18.40
N GLY A 136 4.89 -16.59 17.77
CA GLY A 136 4.84 -17.43 16.57
C GLY A 136 4.50 -16.69 15.27
N VAL A 137 4.28 -15.38 15.33
CA VAL A 137 4.11 -14.49 14.18
C VAL A 137 5.46 -13.85 13.84
N THR A 138 5.79 -13.83 12.55
CA THR A 138 6.92 -13.07 12.01
C THR A 138 6.40 -11.76 11.43
N GLU A 139 6.80 -10.65 12.03
CA GLU A 139 6.57 -9.30 11.52
C GLU A 139 7.77 -8.84 10.71
N VAL A 140 7.51 -8.23 9.57
CA VAL A 140 8.53 -7.73 8.65
C VAL A 140 8.19 -6.29 8.30
N TYR A 141 9.12 -5.40 8.57
CA TYR A 141 9.11 -4.04 8.06
C TYR A 141 10.06 -3.97 6.87
N THR A 142 9.56 -3.50 5.72
CA THR A 142 10.38 -3.38 4.49
C THR A 142 10.47 -1.93 4.04
N ARG A 143 11.68 -1.49 3.66
CA ARG A 143 11.95 -0.24 2.96
C ARG A 143 12.58 -0.53 1.60
N VAL A 144 12.01 0.03 0.55
CA VAL A 144 12.56 -0.01 -0.81
C VAL A 144 12.76 1.41 -1.29
N THR A 145 13.98 1.71 -1.72
CA THR A 145 14.39 3.06 -2.12
C THR A 145 14.87 3.02 -3.57
N ALA A 146 14.56 4.06 -4.33
CA ALA A 146 15.09 4.25 -5.67
C ALA A 146 15.59 5.68 -5.86
N ASP A 147 16.70 5.83 -6.60
CA ASP A 147 17.23 7.13 -6.98
C ASP A 147 16.21 7.90 -7.83
N ARG A 148 15.80 9.07 -7.33
CA ARG A 148 14.74 9.88 -7.94
C ARG A 148 15.13 10.33 -9.34
N ALA A 149 16.33 10.87 -9.50
CA ALA A 149 16.78 11.45 -10.77
C ALA A 149 16.85 10.40 -11.88
N ARG A 150 17.39 9.22 -11.57
CA ARG A 150 17.48 8.08 -12.48
C ARG A 150 16.10 7.55 -12.84
N LEU A 151 15.22 7.38 -11.85
CA LEU A 151 13.92 6.77 -12.06
C LEU A 151 12.96 7.68 -12.83
N LEU A 152 12.84 8.93 -12.40
CA LEU A 152 12.04 9.94 -13.09
C LEU A 152 12.65 10.31 -14.43
N GLY A 153 13.98 10.31 -14.58
CA GLY A 153 14.65 10.54 -15.86
C GLY A 153 14.34 9.46 -16.89
N ARG A 154 14.24 8.19 -16.48
CA ARG A 154 13.77 7.10 -17.35
C ARG A 154 12.34 7.32 -17.78
N LEU A 155 11.44 7.60 -16.83
CA LEU A 155 10.04 7.87 -17.15
C LEU A 155 9.91 9.07 -18.09
N ALA A 156 10.65 10.15 -17.83
CA ALA A 156 10.67 11.35 -18.66
C ALA A 156 11.11 11.05 -20.11
N SER A 157 12.09 10.17 -20.31
CA SER A 157 12.58 9.82 -21.66
C SER A 157 11.54 9.12 -22.56
N GLU A 158 10.44 8.62 -21.98
CA GLU A 158 9.33 8.00 -22.73
C GLU A 158 8.37 9.04 -23.34
N PHE A 159 8.51 10.33 -23.02
CA PHE A 159 7.61 11.38 -23.48
C PHE A 159 8.33 12.35 -24.44
N PRO A 160 7.82 12.54 -25.67
CA PRO A 160 8.47 13.38 -26.67
C PRO A 160 8.32 14.89 -26.42
N ASP A 161 7.31 15.32 -25.66
CA ASP A 161 7.08 16.73 -25.32
C ASP A 161 7.97 17.12 -24.14
N SER A 162 8.99 17.96 -24.37
CA SER A 162 10.00 18.32 -23.37
C SER A 162 9.44 18.99 -22.12
N ARG A 163 8.23 19.56 -22.18
CA ARG A 163 7.58 20.24 -21.06
C ARG A 163 7.21 19.27 -19.94
N PHE A 164 6.82 18.04 -20.28
CA PHE A 164 6.51 17.01 -19.27
C PHE A 164 7.75 16.54 -18.50
N PRO A 165 8.85 16.10 -19.16
CA PRO A 165 10.14 15.89 -18.53
C PRO A 165 10.61 17.04 -17.64
N GLU A 166 10.54 18.28 -18.14
CA GLU A 166 10.95 19.47 -17.38
C GLU A 166 10.09 19.68 -16.13
N MET A 167 8.80 19.40 -16.19
CA MET A 167 7.92 19.51 -15.02
C MET A 167 8.15 18.37 -14.02
N LEU A 168 8.34 17.14 -14.52
CA LEU A 168 8.52 15.96 -13.69
C LEU A 168 9.83 15.99 -12.88
N LEU A 169 10.88 16.58 -13.46
CA LEU A 169 12.22 16.61 -12.86
C LEU A 169 12.47 17.80 -11.94
N LYS A 170 11.57 18.79 -11.92
CA LYS A 170 11.58 19.88 -10.93
C LYS A 170 11.41 19.33 -9.51
#